data_AF-A0A9P8VGA3-F1
#
_entry.id   AF-A0A9P8VGA3-F1
#
_cell.length_a   1.000
_cell.length_b   1.000
_cell.length_c   1.000
_cell.angle_alpha   90.00
_cell.angle_beta   90.00
_cell.angle_gamma   90.00
#
_symmetry.space_group_name_H-M   'P 1'
#
loop_
_entity.id
_entity.type
_entity.pdbx_description
1 polymer ?
#
loop_
_entity_poly.entity_id
_entity_poly.type
_entity_poly.pdbx_seq_one_letter_code
_entity_poly.pdbx_strand_id
1 'polypeptide(L)'
;MAAPKKTHGASSFATILVTGPVCFFLGIIFAQFPYDFPLLWTKAPVTPEYIDQITTHINFILESPPLIGRLLNIVMVVGLLGFLIKLFNPTEANVLFDGASLVLYLIGIGIYLTNIMKGLRSVKADIWSKPGWDTDDGPGLILGKEDSLKVLSASNTILALVLAGVLVLQAGQWYAESAESKEQEKIDKDYEEKLKAAAAAAPSKKKQ
;
A
#
# COMPACT_ATOMS: atom_id res chain seq x y z
N MET A 1 -18.12 -15.14 -33.80
CA MET A 1 -17.64 -15.05 -32.40
C MET A 1 -16.46 -14.10 -32.40
N ALA A 2 -16.62 -12.91 -31.81
CA ALA A 2 -15.54 -11.94 -31.74
C ALA A 2 -14.48 -12.42 -30.73
N ALA A 3 -13.21 -12.45 -31.14
CA ALA A 3 -12.10 -12.82 -30.26
C ALA A 3 -12.05 -11.84 -29.06
N PRO A 4 -11.84 -12.32 -27.83
CA PRO A 4 -11.70 -11.44 -26.68
C PRO A 4 -10.48 -10.53 -26.89
N LYS A 5 -10.73 -9.22 -26.85
CA LYS A 5 -9.72 -8.18 -27.03
C LYS A 5 -8.72 -8.32 -25.88
N LYS A 6 -7.47 -8.67 -26.16
CA LYS A 6 -6.38 -8.76 -25.17
C LYS A 6 -6.20 -7.41 -24.45
N THR A 7 -6.69 -7.31 -23.21
CA THR A 7 -6.60 -6.13 -22.33
C THR A 7 -5.36 -6.15 -21.43
N HIS A 8 -4.25 -6.75 -21.86
CA HIS A 8 -3.04 -6.88 -21.03
C HIS A 8 -2.43 -5.52 -20.58
N GLY A 9 -2.66 -4.43 -21.32
CA GLY A 9 -2.08 -3.11 -21.00
C GLY A 9 -2.71 -2.41 -19.79
N ALA A 10 -4.01 -2.58 -19.56
CA ALA A 10 -4.73 -1.85 -18.51
C ALA A 10 -4.44 -2.43 -17.11
N SER A 11 -4.34 -3.75 -16.98
CA SER A 11 -4.00 -4.40 -15.70
C SER A 11 -2.57 -4.07 -15.26
N SER A 12 -1.62 -4.09 -16.21
CA SER A 12 -0.21 -3.77 -15.93
C SER A 12 -0.02 -2.31 -15.47
N PHE A 13 -0.67 -1.35 -16.13
CA PHE A 13 -0.60 0.06 -15.74
C PHE A 13 -1.25 0.32 -14.36
N ALA A 14 -2.42 -0.28 -14.11
CA ALA A 14 -3.10 -0.13 -12.83
C ALA A 14 -2.32 -0.77 -11.67
N THR A 15 -1.59 -1.86 -11.92
CA THR A 15 -0.69 -2.47 -10.92
C THR A 15 0.47 -1.53 -10.56
N ILE A 16 1.05 -0.82 -11.53
CA ILE A 16 2.10 0.18 -11.25
C ILE A 16 1.54 1.35 -10.42
N LEU A 17 0.32 1.80 -10.73
CA LEU A 17 -0.38 2.84 -9.98
C LEU A 17 -0.65 2.46 -8.52
N VAL A 18 -0.73 1.16 -8.19
CA VAL A 18 -0.86 0.66 -6.82
C VAL A 18 0.51 0.48 -6.17
N THR A 19 1.38 -0.31 -6.80
CA THR A 19 2.68 -0.70 -6.24
C THR A 19 3.62 0.49 -6.05
N GLY A 20 3.60 1.47 -6.97
CA GLY A 20 4.44 2.67 -6.87
C GLY A 20 4.20 3.47 -5.58
N PRO A 21 2.96 3.95 -5.34
CA PRO A 21 2.60 4.61 -4.09
C PRO A 21 2.88 3.78 -2.83
N VAL A 22 2.57 2.47 -2.85
CA VAL A 22 2.80 1.59 -1.69
C VAL A 22 4.29 1.50 -1.36
N CYS A 23 5.15 1.27 -2.36
CA CYS A 23 6.61 1.26 -2.18
C CYS A 23 7.15 2.62 -1.71
N PHE A 24 6.61 3.72 -2.24
CA PHE A 24 7.01 5.07 -1.83
C PHE A 24 6.71 5.33 -0.34
N PHE A 25 5.49 5.02 0.11
CA PHE A 25 5.14 5.15 1.53
C PHE A 25 5.93 4.21 2.43
N LEU A 26 6.18 2.98 1.98
CA LEU A 26 7.03 2.04 2.72
C LEU A 26 8.46 2.58 2.86
N GLY A 27 9.00 3.22 1.82
CA GLY A 27 10.29 3.92 1.89
C GLY A 27 10.30 5.07 2.90
N ILE A 28 9.22 5.85 2.99
CA ILE A 28 9.10 6.92 3.99
C ILE A 28 9.08 6.32 5.41
N ILE A 29 8.29 5.28 5.64
CA ILE A 29 8.22 4.62 6.96
C ILE A 29 9.57 3.99 7.30
N PHE A 30 10.24 3.37 6.33
CA PHE A 30 11.58 2.83 6.53
C PHE A 30 12.61 3.91 6.92
N ALA A 31 12.49 5.12 6.38
CA ALA A 31 13.33 6.25 6.80
C ALA A 31 13.04 6.72 8.24
N GLN A 32 11.85 6.46 8.78
CA GLN A 32 11.52 6.72 10.19
C GLN A 32 11.97 5.60 11.13
N PHE A 33 12.27 4.40 10.59
CA PHE A 33 12.60 3.21 11.38
C PHE A 33 13.73 3.40 12.40
N PRO A 34 14.82 4.15 12.13
CA PRO A 34 15.86 4.40 13.15
C PRO A 34 15.37 5.13 14.40
N TYR A 35 14.30 5.93 14.27
CA TYR A 35 13.66 6.64 15.38
C TYR A 35 12.59 5.77 16.07
N ASP A 36 11.92 4.92 15.30
CA ASP A 36 10.90 4.03 15.83
C ASP A 36 11.51 2.84 16.59
N PHE A 37 12.68 2.37 16.17
CA PHE A 37 13.27 1.13 16.66
C PHE A 37 13.61 1.14 18.16
N PRO A 38 14.32 2.16 18.68
CA PRO A 38 14.64 2.24 20.10
C PRO A 38 13.40 2.37 21.00
N LEU A 39 12.30 2.95 20.52
CA LEU A 39 11.08 3.10 21.30
C LEU A 39 10.31 1.78 21.52
N LEU A 40 10.40 0.86 20.57
CA LEU A 40 9.59 -0.37 20.58
C LEU A 40 10.37 -1.63 20.93
N TRP A 41 11.62 -1.75 20.47
CA TRP A 41 12.38 -3.02 20.55
C TRP A 41 13.61 -2.95 21.45
N THR A 42 13.87 -1.82 22.09
CA THR A 42 14.97 -1.70 23.06
C THR A 42 14.46 -1.83 24.49
N LYS A 43 15.14 -2.67 25.29
CA LYS A 43 14.83 -2.88 26.71
C LYS A 43 15.43 -1.82 27.63
N ALA A 44 16.40 -1.05 27.13
CA ALA A 44 16.97 0.05 27.89
C ALA A 44 15.92 1.16 28.11
N PRO A 45 15.93 1.83 29.27
CA PRO A 45 15.04 2.96 29.51
C PRO A 45 15.28 4.03 28.44
N VAL A 46 14.20 4.61 27.92
CA VAL A 46 14.29 5.68 26.93
C VAL A 46 14.84 6.91 27.62
N THR A 47 15.98 7.42 27.15
CA THR A 47 16.59 8.58 27.78
C THR A 47 15.81 9.85 27.41
N PRO A 48 15.74 10.86 28.32
CA PRO A 48 15.09 12.12 28.01
C PRO A 48 15.69 12.83 26.79
N GLU A 49 17.01 12.69 26.54
CA GLU A 49 17.64 13.28 25.35
C GLU A 49 17.11 12.66 24.05
N TYR A 50 16.81 11.36 24.06
CA TYR A 50 16.27 10.68 22.90
C TYR A 50 14.85 11.13 22.56
N ILE A 51 14.02 11.38 23.59
CA ILE A 51 12.68 11.96 23.41
C ILE A 51 12.76 13.34 22.76
N ASP A 52 13.75 14.16 23.14
CA ASP A 52 13.97 15.47 22.56
C ASP A 52 14.44 15.39 21.09
N GLN A 53 15.33 14.44 20.77
CA GLN A 53 15.76 14.17 19.40
C GLN A 53 14.60 13.78 18.49
N ILE A 54 13.73 12.86 18.94
CA ILE A 54 12.53 12.46 18.18
C ILE A 54 11.56 13.63 18.03
N THR A 55 11.34 14.40 19.11
CA THR A 55 10.47 15.58 19.06
C THR A 55 10.98 16.58 18.03
N THR A 56 12.29 16.85 18.01
CA THR A 56 12.93 17.74 17.04
C THR A 56 12.76 17.23 15.61
N HIS A 57 12.94 15.93 15.38
CA HIS A 57 12.74 15.29 14.08
C HIS A 57 11.28 15.39 13.61
N ILE A 58 10.31 15.12 14.48
CA ILE A 58 8.88 15.26 14.17
C ILE A 58 8.52 16.72 13.84
N ASN A 59 9.04 17.67 14.62
CA ASN A 59 8.83 19.09 14.35
C ASN A 59 9.44 19.51 13.01
N PHE A 60 10.65 19.04 12.69
CA PHE A 60 11.27 19.26 11.39
C PHE A 60 10.39 18.76 10.23
N ILE A 61 9.79 17.57 10.35
CA ILE A 61 8.86 17.04 9.35
C ILE A 61 7.60 17.92 9.26
N LEU A 62 7.07 18.40 10.39
CA LEU A 62 5.84 19.20 10.44
C LEU A 62 6.01 20.67 10.06
N GLU A 63 7.24 21.17 10.10
CA GLU A 63 7.65 22.49 9.62
C GLU A 63 8.12 22.45 8.16
N SER A 64 8.25 21.26 7.57
CA SER A 64 8.58 21.11 6.16
C SER A 64 7.56 21.85 5.26
N PRO A 65 8.00 22.37 4.11
CA PRO A 65 7.12 23.10 3.21
C PRO A 65 5.84 22.32 2.89
N PRO A 66 4.67 23.00 2.83
CA PRO A 66 3.38 22.33 2.64
C PRO A 66 3.27 21.56 1.31
N LEU A 67 4.21 21.80 0.39
CA LEU A 67 4.35 21.06 -0.87
C LEU A 67 4.59 19.56 -0.63
N ILE A 68 5.39 19.18 0.37
CA ILE A 68 5.64 17.76 0.69
C ILE A 68 4.33 17.08 1.10
N GLY A 69 3.58 17.70 2.02
CA GLY A 69 2.27 17.18 2.45
C GLY A 69 1.27 17.04 1.29
N ARG A 70 1.24 18.01 0.37
CA ARG A 70 0.36 17.93 -0.81
C ARG A 70 0.75 16.78 -1.75
N LEU A 71 2.05 16.59 -1.99
CA LEU A 71 2.55 15.50 -2.81
C LEU A 71 2.20 14.13 -2.20
N LEU A 72 2.33 13.97 -0.88
CA LEU A 72 1.94 12.74 -0.19
C LEU A 72 0.46 12.42 -0.38
N ASN A 73 -0.42 13.42 -0.25
CA ASN A 73 -1.86 13.22 -0.49
C ASN A 73 -2.15 12.85 -1.94
N ILE A 74 -1.47 13.47 -2.91
CA ILE A 74 -1.62 13.11 -4.33
C ILE A 74 -1.21 11.65 -4.56
N VAL A 75 -0.06 11.22 -4.03
CA VAL A 75 0.42 9.84 -4.17
C VAL A 75 -0.55 8.84 -3.53
N MET A 76 -1.16 9.19 -2.39
CA MET A 76 -2.20 8.38 -1.76
C MET A 76 -3.45 8.25 -2.63
N VAL A 77 -3.93 9.35 -3.21
CA VAL A 77 -5.08 9.35 -4.12
C VAL A 77 -4.79 8.56 -5.39
N VAL A 78 -3.56 8.65 -5.93
CA VAL A 78 -3.11 7.86 -7.09
C VAL A 78 -3.16 6.36 -6.77
N GLY A 79 -2.71 5.94 -5.59
CA GLY A 79 -2.80 4.55 -5.13
C GLY A 79 -4.25 4.07 -5.05
N LEU A 80 -5.14 4.89 -4.48
CA LEU A 80 -6.57 4.58 -4.41
C LEU A 80 -7.21 4.48 -5.80
N LEU A 81 -6.88 5.40 -6.71
CA LEU A 81 -7.35 5.35 -8.10
C LEU A 81 -6.86 4.10 -8.82
N GLY A 82 -5.64 3.64 -8.56
CA GLY A 82 -5.12 2.38 -9.07
C GLY A 82 -6.01 1.19 -8.71
N PHE A 83 -6.41 1.08 -7.44
CA PHE A 83 -7.35 0.04 -7.00
C PHE A 83 -8.73 0.16 -7.65
N LEU A 84 -9.26 1.38 -7.78
CA LEU A 84 -10.55 1.60 -8.42
C LEU A 84 -10.52 1.18 -9.90
N ILE A 85 -9.46 1.54 -10.64
CA ILE A 85 -9.29 1.14 -12.04
C ILE A 85 -9.24 -0.38 -12.18
N LYS A 86 -8.54 -1.07 -11.27
CA LYS A 86 -8.49 -2.55 -11.26
C LYS A 86 -9.85 -3.19 -11.01
N LEU A 87 -10.65 -2.62 -10.10
CA LEU A 87 -11.97 -3.16 -9.75
C LEU A 87 -12.97 -3.11 -10.92
N PHE A 88 -12.78 -2.22 -11.91
CA PHE A 88 -13.63 -2.12 -13.09
C PHE A 88 -13.39 -3.22 -14.15
N ASN A 89 -12.34 -4.04 -14.03
CA ASN A 89 -12.10 -5.21 -14.90
C ASN A 89 -12.21 -6.51 -14.09
N PRO A 90 -13.42 -7.06 -13.88
CA PRO A 90 -13.64 -8.21 -13.03
C PRO A 90 -13.17 -9.51 -13.72
N THR A 91 -12.01 -10.01 -13.30
CA THR A 91 -11.65 -11.43 -13.34
C THR A 91 -11.75 -11.99 -11.92
N GLU A 92 -11.98 -13.30 -11.75
CA GLU A 92 -12.13 -13.88 -10.40
C GLU A 92 -10.89 -13.65 -9.52
N ALA A 93 -9.69 -13.74 -10.10
CA ALA A 93 -8.44 -13.43 -9.42
C ALA A 93 -8.35 -11.95 -9.00
N ASN A 94 -8.74 -11.01 -9.87
CA ASN A 94 -8.74 -9.58 -9.54
C ASN A 94 -9.69 -9.29 -8.37
N VAL A 95 -10.88 -9.88 -8.34
CA VAL A 95 -11.86 -9.59 -7.28
C VAL A 95 -11.32 -10.00 -5.89
N LEU A 96 -10.68 -11.17 -5.79
CA LEU A 96 -10.17 -11.65 -4.51
C LEU A 96 -8.91 -10.88 -4.07
N PHE A 97 -7.90 -10.79 -4.93
CA PHE A 97 -6.61 -10.21 -4.56
C PHE A 97 -6.66 -8.67 -4.53
N ASP A 98 -7.31 -8.01 -5.49
CA ASP A 98 -7.44 -6.55 -5.48
C ASP A 98 -8.47 -6.07 -4.47
N GLY A 99 -9.55 -6.85 -4.23
CA GLY A 99 -10.52 -6.55 -3.17
C GLY A 99 -9.88 -6.59 -1.78
N ALA A 100 -9.13 -7.64 -1.46
CA ALA A 100 -8.39 -7.74 -0.21
C ALA A 100 -7.32 -6.65 -0.07
N SER A 101 -6.59 -6.35 -1.14
CA SER A 101 -5.58 -5.29 -1.17
C SER A 101 -6.20 -3.91 -0.94
N LEU A 102 -7.37 -3.62 -1.51
CA LEU A 102 -8.09 -2.38 -1.30
C LEU A 102 -8.53 -2.22 0.15
N VAL A 103 -9.08 -3.28 0.76
CA VAL A 103 -9.47 -3.25 2.18
C VAL A 103 -8.27 -2.97 3.08
N LEU A 104 -7.14 -3.65 2.86
CA LEU A 104 -5.90 -3.38 3.59
C LEU A 104 -5.42 -1.95 3.39
N TYR A 105 -5.48 -1.43 2.15
CA TYR A 105 -5.10 -0.06 1.86
C TYR A 105 -5.98 0.96 2.59
N LEU A 106 -7.30 0.74 2.64
CA LEU A 106 -8.24 1.58 3.38
C LEU A 106 -7.99 1.54 4.90
N ILE A 107 -7.65 0.36 5.45
CA ILE A 107 -7.22 0.23 6.85
C ILE A 107 -5.96 1.07 7.08
N GLY A 108 -4.99 1.00 6.17
CA GLY A 108 -3.78 1.82 6.22
C GLY A 108 -4.06 3.32 6.23
N ILE A 109 -4.96 3.79 5.36
CA ILE A 109 -5.44 5.19 5.36
C ILE A 109 -6.09 5.53 6.70
N GLY A 110 -6.93 4.65 7.24
CA GLY A 110 -7.58 4.82 8.54
C GLY A 110 -6.56 5.02 9.67
N ILE A 111 -5.55 4.16 9.75
CA ILE A 111 -4.46 4.26 10.75
C ILE A 111 -3.68 5.56 10.57
N TYR A 112 -3.36 5.94 9.33
CA TYR A 112 -2.68 7.19 9.04
C TYR A 112 -3.48 8.42 9.53
N LEU A 113 -4.77 8.50 9.22
CA LEU A 113 -5.61 9.64 9.58
C LEU A 113 -5.92 9.69 11.08
N THR A 114 -6.13 8.54 11.71
CA THR A 114 -6.62 8.47 13.10
C THR A 114 -5.50 8.41 14.13
N ASN A 115 -4.39 7.73 13.84
CA ASN A 115 -3.31 7.55 14.80
C ASN A 115 -2.11 8.44 14.46
N ILE A 116 -1.59 8.35 13.24
CA ILE A 116 -0.36 9.07 12.86
C ILE A 116 -0.60 10.58 12.84
N MET A 117 -1.62 11.05 12.12
CA MET A 117 -1.92 12.49 12.02
C MET A 117 -2.29 13.10 13.38
N LYS A 118 -2.99 12.36 14.25
CA LYS A 118 -3.28 12.84 15.60
C LYS A 118 -2.02 12.89 16.45
N GLY A 119 -1.19 11.83 16.44
CA GLY A 119 0.07 11.79 17.17
C GLY A 119 1.01 12.92 16.77
N LEU A 120 1.18 13.17 15.47
CA LEU A 120 2.00 14.28 14.98
C LEU A 120 1.47 15.65 15.42
N ARG A 121 0.15 15.87 15.37
CA ARG A 121 -0.47 17.13 15.84
C ARG A 121 -0.33 17.32 17.34
N SER A 122 -0.44 16.26 18.12
CA SER A 122 -0.23 16.27 19.57
C SER A 122 1.21 16.69 19.92
N VAL A 123 2.21 16.19 19.18
CA VAL A 123 3.61 16.59 19.32
C VAL A 123 3.81 18.07 18.97
N LYS A 124 3.25 18.54 17.85
CA LYS A 124 3.36 19.94 17.44
C LYS A 124 2.70 20.92 18.42
N ALA A 125 1.55 20.53 18.97
CA ALA A 125 0.79 21.37 19.88
C ALA A 125 1.38 21.41 21.30
N ASP A 126 2.44 20.62 21.53
CA ASP A 126 3.14 20.43 22.80
C ASP A 126 2.18 20.33 24.00
N ILE A 127 1.19 19.45 23.84
CA ILE A 127 0.05 19.36 24.77
C ILE A 127 0.45 19.04 26.20
N TRP A 128 1.58 18.35 26.38
CA TRP A 128 2.14 17.97 27.69
C TRP A 128 2.77 19.15 28.45
N SER A 129 3.12 20.24 27.78
CA SER A 129 3.69 21.43 28.43
C SER A 129 2.61 22.43 28.87
N LYS A 130 1.33 22.16 28.59
CA LYS A 130 0.23 23.07 28.94
C LYS A 130 -0.21 22.88 30.39
N PRO A 131 -0.42 23.97 31.15
CA PRO A 131 -0.92 23.89 32.51
C PRO A 131 -2.33 23.27 32.49
N GLY A 132 -2.52 22.19 33.26
CA GLY A 132 -3.78 21.46 33.35
C GLY A 132 -3.86 20.15 32.53
N TRP A 133 -2.80 19.79 31.79
CA TRP A 133 -2.75 18.54 31.02
C TRP A 133 -2.97 17.27 31.88
N ASP A 134 -2.42 17.26 33.10
CA ASP A 134 -2.58 16.14 34.04
C ASP A 134 -3.93 16.15 34.78
N THR A 135 -4.77 17.17 34.56
CA THR A 135 -6.06 17.36 35.24
C THR A 135 -7.27 17.31 34.31
N ASP A 136 -7.06 17.20 32.98
CA ASP A 136 -8.15 17.16 32.01
C ASP A 136 -8.75 15.74 31.94
N ASP A 137 -9.91 15.55 32.58
CA ASP A 137 -10.82 14.40 32.45
C ASP A 137 -11.52 14.35 31.07
N GLY A 138 -10.80 14.71 30.00
CA GLY A 138 -11.29 14.56 28.64
C GLY A 138 -11.48 13.08 28.30
N PRO A 139 -12.35 12.73 27.33
CA PRO A 139 -12.64 11.32 26.96
C PRO A 139 -11.47 10.60 26.26
N GLY A 140 -10.24 11.10 26.39
CA GLY A 140 -9.03 10.52 25.83
C GLY A 140 -8.16 9.92 26.93
N LEU A 141 -7.57 8.76 26.65
CA LEU A 141 -6.55 8.16 27.51
C LEU A 141 -5.41 9.16 27.72
N ILE A 142 -5.19 9.61 28.95
CA ILE A 142 -4.09 10.54 29.30
C ILE A 142 -2.78 9.78 29.11
N LEU A 143 -2.14 9.95 27.95
CA LEU A 143 -0.86 9.34 27.64
C LEU A 143 0.26 10.35 27.88
N GLY A 144 1.32 9.91 28.57
CA GLY A 144 2.55 10.68 28.65
C GLY A 144 3.18 10.91 27.27
N LYS A 145 4.10 11.86 27.19
CA LYS A 145 4.80 12.18 25.94
C LYS A 145 5.52 10.95 25.36
N GLU A 146 6.20 10.19 26.21
CA GLU A 146 6.88 8.94 25.82
C GLU A 146 5.88 7.90 25.29
N ASP A 147 4.78 7.65 26.00
CA ASP A 147 3.78 6.66 25.58
C ASP A 147 3.09 7.05 24.27
N SER A 148 2.86 8.35 24.08
CA SER A 148 2.30 8.88 22.83
C SER A 148 3.25 8.69 21.65
N LEU A 149 4.56 8.86 21.86
CA LEU A 149 5.59 8.57 20.87
C LEU A 149 5.71 7.06 20.59
N LYS A 150 5.58 6.20 21.60
CA LYS A 150 5.52 4.74 21.41
C LYS A 150 4.29 4.33 20.59
N VAL A 151 3.12 4.92 20.86
CA VAL A 151 1.89 4.67 20.08
C VAL A 151 2.04 5.14 18.63
N LEU A 152 2.70 6.28 18.41
CA LEU A 152 3.01 6.77 17.06
C LEU A 152 3.93 5.81 16.31
N SER A 153 5.03 5.38 16.93
CA SER A 153 5.99 4.41 16.38
C SER A 153 5.33 3.04 16.10
N ALA A 154 4.49 2.56 17.02
CA ALA A 154 3.72 1.33 16.83
C ALA A 154 2.76 1.46 15.63
N SER A 155 2.14 2.62 15.46
CA SER A 155 1.25 2.89 14.32
C SER A 155 2.00 2.90 12.99
N ASN A 156 3.21 3.46 12.93
CA ASN A 156 4.08 3.38 11.75
C ASN A 156 4.43 1.92 11.41
N THR A 157 4.75 1.13 12.43
CA THR A 157 5.08 -0.30 12.27
C THR A 157 3.88 -1.10 11.74
N ILE A 158 2.69 -0.90 12.31
CA ILE A 158 1.47 -1.54 11.82
C ILE A 158 1.18 -1.12 10.38
N LEU A 159 1.32 0.17 10.06
CA LEU A 159 1.14 0.67 8.71
C LEU A 159 2.13 0.02 7.72
N ALA A 160 3.40 -0.16 8.11
CA ALA A 160 4.39 -0.86 7.28
C ALA A 160 3.99 -2.32 7.01
N LEU A 161 3.50 -3.05 8.02
CA LEU A 161 3.03 -4.42 7.86
C LEU A 161 1.80 -4.51 6.93
N VAL A 162 0.85 -3.59 7.08
CA VAL A 162 -0.34 -3.52 6.23
C VAL A 162 0.04 -3.25 4.77
N LEU A 163 0.93 -2.28 4.53
CA LEU A 163 1.42 -1.94 3.18
C LEU A 163 2.27 -3.07 2.58
N ALA A 164 3.08 -3.76 3.37
CA ALA A 164 3.79 -4.97 2.93
C ALA A 164 2.80 -6.09 2.56
N GLY A 165 1.71 -6.24 3.31
CA GLY A 165 0.62 -7.15 2.98
C GLY A 165 -0.01 -6.85 1.62
N VAL A 166 -0.20 -5.57 1.30
CA VAL A 166 -0.65 -5.15 -0.05
C VAL A 166 0.35 -5.60 -1.11
N LEU A 167 1.66 -5.37 -0.93
CA LEU A 167 2.67 -5.82 -1.90
C LEU A 167 2.69 -7.35 -2.10
N VAL A 168 2.53 -8.11 -1.02
CA VAL A 168 2.46 -9.57 -1.07
C VAL A 168 1.24 -10.03 -1.88
N LEU A 169 0.07 -9.40 -1.68
CA LEU A 169 -1.13 -9.72 -2.45
C LEU A 169 -0.99 -9.34 -3.93
N GLN A 170 -0.39 -8.19 -4.23
CA GLN A 170 -0.13 -7.77 -5.61
C GLN A 170 0.86 -8.70 -6.32
N ALA A 171 1.88 -9.21 -5.61
CA ALA A 171 2.78 -10.23 -6.12
C ALA A 171 2.07 -11.58 -6.31
N GLY A 172 1.16 -11.94 -5.41
CA GLY A 172 0.31 -13.14 -5.51
C GLY A 172 -0.60 -13.09 -6.75
N GLN A 173 -1.23 -11.95 -7.02
CA GLN A 173 -2.01 -11.72 -8.23
C GLN A 173 -1.14 -11.88 -9.49
N TRP A 174 0.04 -11.27 -9.51
CA TRP A 174 0.96 -11.41 -10.65
C TRP A 174 1.35 -12.87 -10.90
N TYR A 175 1.58 -13.65 -9.84
CA TYR A 175 1.88 -15.08 -9.96
C TYR A 175 0.69 -15.87 -10.51
N ALA A 176 -0.52 -15.61 -10.00
CA ALA A 176 -1.75 -16.27 -10.47
C ALA A 176 -2.02 -15.94 -11.95
N GLU A 177 -1.97 -14.67 -12.34
CA GLU A 177 -2.15 -14.23 -13.73
C GLU A 177 -1.07 -14.81 -14.66
N SER A 178 0.18 -14.91 -14.19
CA SER A 178 1.29 -15.51 -14.95
C SER A 178 1.09 -17.00 -15.17
N ALA A 179 0.54 -17.72 -14.20
CA ALA A 179 0.22 -19.14 -14.33
C ALA A 179 -0.92 -19.38 -15.34
N GLU A 180 -2.02 -18.61 -15.22
CA GLU A 180 -3.17 -18.68 -16.15
C GLU A 180 -2.76 -18.33 -17.58
N SER A 181 -1.93 -17.30 -17.76
CA SER A 181 -1.44 -16.88 -19.09
C SER A 181 -0.64 -17.98 -19.78
N LYS A 182 0.20 -18.71 -19.04
CA LYS A 182 1.00 -19.82 -19.58
C LYS A 182 0.14 -21.02 -19.97
N GLU A 183 -0.97 -21.26 -19.26
CA GLU A 183 -1.91 -22.32 -19.61
C GLU A 183 -2.69 -21.95 -20.88
N GLN A 184 -3.18 -20.72 -20.96
CA GLN A 184 -3.90 -20.23 -22.14
C GLN A 184 -3.04 -20.26 -23.40
N GLU A 185 -1.75 -19.89 -23.32
CA GLU A 185 -0.84 -19.98 -24.46
C GLU A 185 -0.64 -21.40 -24.99
N LYS A 186 -0.70 -22.42 -24.12
CA LYS A 186 -0.62 -23.82 -24.56
C LYS A 186 -1.88 -24.24 -25.30
N ILE A 187 -3.04 -23.87 -24.77
CA ILE A 187 -4.34 -24.14 -25.41
C ILE A 187 -4.41 -23.46 -26.78
N ASP A 188 -3.99 -22.19 -26.88
CA ASP A 188 -3.99 -21.44 -28.13
C ASP A 188 -3.03 -22.07 -29.16
N LYS A 189 -1.84 -22.53 -28.74
CA LYS A 189 -0.90 -23.25 -29.61
C LYS A 189 -1.47 -24.58 -30.11
N ASP A 190 -2.05 -25.38 -29.22
CA ASP A 190 -2.69 -26.65 -29.58
C ASP A 190 -3.87 -26.43 -30.54
N TYR A 191 -4.63 -25.36 -30.37
CA TYR A 191 -5.72 -24.98 -31.26
C TYR A 191 -5.22 -24.52 -32.63
N GLU A 192 -4.16 -23.71 -32.68
CA GLU A 192 -3.52 -23.31 -33.94
C GLU A 192 -2.92 -24.51 -34.69
N GLU A 193 -2.27 -25.45 -34.00
CA GLU A 193 -1.73 -26.67 -34.60
C GLU A 193 -2.85 -27.53 -35.18
N LYS A 194 -3.96 -27.70 -34.46
CA LYS A 194 -5.16 -28.41 -34.95
C LYS A 194 -5.79 -27.73 -36.17
N LEU A 195 -5.86 -26.40 -36.19
CA LEU A 195 -6.36 -25.64 -37.33
C LEU A 195 -5.43 -25.77 -38.55
N LYS A 196 -4.11 -25.69 -38.37
CA LYS A 196 -3.11 -25.88 -39.43
C LYS A 196 -3.16 -27.30 -39.99
N ALA A 197 -3.30 -28.31 -39.13
CA ALA A 197 -3.46 -29.72 -39.54
C ALA A 197 -4.76 -29.95 -40.33
N ALA A 198 -5.88 -29.35 -39.88
CA ALA A 198 -7.17 -29.44 -40.58
C ALA A 198 -7.15 -28.72 -41.95
N ALA A 199 -6.48 -27.57 -42.04
CA ALA A 199 -6.30 -26.85 -43.30
C ALA A 199 -5.39 -27.61 -44.29
N ALA A 200 -4.36 -28.31 -43.80
CA ALA A 200 -3.49 -29.16 -44.61
C ALA A 200 -4.18 -30.44 -45.10
N ALA A 201 -5.22 -30.92 -44.39
CA ALA A 201 -6.01 -32.10 -44.75
C ALA A 201 -7.19 -31.80 -45.71
N ALA A 202 -7.44 -30.53 -46.07
CA ALA A 202 -8.51 -30.17 -47.00
C ALA A 202 -8.14 -30.57 -48.45
N PRO A 203 -8.90 -31.46 -49.11
CA PRO A 203 -8.54 -31.98 -50.43
C PRO A 203 -8.73 -30.93 -51.52
N SER A 204 -7.74 -30.80 -52.40
CA SER A 204 -7.76 -30.05 -53.65
C SER A 204 -8.85 -30.57 -54.61
N LYS A 205 -10.08 -30.11 -54.45
CA LYS A 205 -11.16 -30.43 -55.39
C LYS A 205 -11.05 -29.57 -56.66
N LYS A 206 -10.65 -30.27 -57.73
CA LYS A 206 -11.02 -30.13 -59.15
C LYS A 206 -10.60 -28.87 -59.92
N LYS A 207 -9.66 -29.07 -60.85
CA LYS A 207 -9.83 -28.69 -62.27
C LYS A 207 -9.42 -29.88 -63.13
N GLN A 208 -10.41 -30.64 -63.57
CA GLN A 208 -10.38 -31.47 -64.77
C GLN A 208 -11.13 -30.68 -65.86
#